data_AF-C2EK24-F1
#
_entry.id   AF-C2EK24-F1
#
_cell.length_a   1.000
_cell.length_b   1.000
_cell.length_c   1.000
_cell.angle_alpha   90.00
_cell.angle_beta   90.00
_cell.angle_gamma   90.00
#
_symmetry.space_group_name_H-M   'P 1'
#
loop_
_entity.id
_entity.type
_entity.pdbx_description
1 polymer ?
#
loop_
_entity_poly.entity_id
_entity_poly.type
_entity_poly.pdbx_seq_one_letter_code
_entity_poly.pdbx_strand_id
1 'polypeptide(L)'
;MNKVPLSTWTEILQETFLHPFTWKARTSIRTYWSGWLILALLDFIPGIYLLIMGVVPLFLVGLHQPGAFDISWYIAMAIAGVINLYFFLCKLGLMIRRLHDSGRNGVWAWLTFIPVAGVFIWLYLMLQSPTFKPIKWDRYLVKNR
;
A
#
# COMPACT_ATOMS: atom_id res chain seq x y z
N MET A 1 5.04 17.97 23.90
CA MET A 1 5.58 17.42 22.65
C MET A 1 4.76 16.20 22.27
N ASN A 2 4.17 16.14 21.07
CA ASN A 2 3.50 14.93 20.59
C ASN A 2 4.56 13.84 20.39
N LYS A 3 4.64 12.90 21.33
CA LYS A 3 5.48 11.71 21.19
C LYS A 3 4.84 10.79 20.14
N VAL A 4 5.68 10.16 19.32
CA VAL A 4 5.24 9.15 18.36
C VAL A 4 4.65 7.97 19.14
N PRO A 5 3.40 7.55 18.85
CA PRO A 5 2.78 6.41 19.53
C PRO A 5 3.49 5.10 19.18
N LEU A 6 3.60 4.21 20.18
CA LEU A 6 3.99 2.82 19.98
C LEU A 6 2.74 1.99 19.69
N SER A 7 2.54 1.62 18.44
CA SER A 7 1.38 0.84 18.00
C SER A 7 1.46 -0.63 18.43
N THR A 8 0.39 -1.17 18.99
CA THR A 8 0.19 -2.61 19.18
C THR A 8 -0.12 -3.32 17.86
N TRP A 9 0.01 -4.64 17.82
CA TRP A 9 -0.29 -5.42 16.61
C TRP A 9 -1.72 -5.24 16.12
N THR A 10 -2.69 -5.20 17.03
CA THR A 10 -4.10 -4.97 16.70
C THR A 10 -4.30 -3.61 16.04
N GLU A 11 -3.68 -2.56 16.58
CA GLU A 11 -3.76 -1.21 16.02
C GLU A 11 -3.11 -1.12 14.64
N ILE A 12 -1.98 -1.82 14.42
CA ILE A 12 -1.35 -1.91 13.08
C ILE A 12 -2.32 -2.53 12.07
N LEU A 13 -2.98 -3.64 12.43
CA LEU A 13 -3.94 -4.30 11.54
C LEU A 13 -5.18 -3.43 11.27
N GLN A 14 -5.74 -2.80 12.31
CA GLN A 14 -6.89 -1.90 12.16
C GLN A 14 -6.54 -0.70 11.26
N GLU A 15 -5.39 -0.07 11.48
CA GLU A 15 -4.94 1.06 10.67
C GLU A 15 -4.69 0.65 9.20
N THR A 16 -4.13 -0.54 8.98
CA THR A 16 -3.78 -1.07 7.67
C THR A 16 -5.02 -1.43 6.86
N PHE A 17 -5.97 -2.18 7.45
CA PHE A 17 -7.10 -2.77 6.73
C PHE A 17 -8.43 -2.02 6.93
N LEU A 18 -8.71 -1.50 8.12
CA LEU A 18 -10.01 -0.88 8.41
C LEU A 18 -10.03 0.62 8.13
N HIS A 19 -8.86 1.26 8.10
CA HIS A 19 -8.73 2.69 7.85
C HIS A 19 -7.87 3.07 6.62
N PRO A 20 -7.95 2.38 5.47
CA PRO A 20 -7.11 2.70 4.31
C PRO A 20 -7.40 4.09 3.73
N PHE A 21 -8.64 4.56 3.85
CA PHE A 21 -9.10 5.84 3.28
C PHE A 21 -9.01 7.02 4.24
N THR A 22 -8.52 6.82 5.47
CA THR A 22 -8.33 7.92 6.43
C THR A 22 -7.01 8.64 6.15
N TRP A 23 -7.02 9.48 5.11
CA TRP A 23 -5.81 10.16 4.63
C TRP A 23 -5.41 11.36 5.50
N LYS A 24 -6.36 11.99 6.19
CA LYS A 24 -6.11 13.14 7.08
C LYS A 24 -5.56 12.69 8.45
N ALA A 25 -4.48 11.92 8.47
CA ALA A 25 -3.82 11.44 9.67
C ALA A 25 -2.32 11.15 9.43
N ARG A 26 -1.62 10.79 10.51
CA ARG A 26 -0.21 10.36 10.55
C ARG A 26 -0.09 8.89 10.91
N THR A 27 0.98 8.26 10.43
CA THR A 27 1.34 6.87 10.72
C THR A 27 2.79 6.81 11.21
N SER A 28 3.05 6.02 12.25
CA SER A 28 4.40 5.82 12.78
C SER A 28 5.27 5.01 11.80
N ILE A 29 6.61 5.14 11.90
CA ILE A 29 7.54 4.34 11.08
C ILE A 29 7.33 2.84 11.28
N ARG A 30 7.07 2.39 12.52
CA ARG A 30 6.83 0.98 12.84
C ARG A 30 5.55 0.47 12.18
N THR A 31 4.44 1.18 12.37
CA THR A 31 3.15 0.82 11.75
C THR A 31 3.28 0.76 10.23
N TYR A 32 3.99 1.72 9.64
CA TYR A 32 4.22 1.79 8.22
C TYR A 32 4.91 0.53 7.69
N TRP A 33 6.09 0.19 8.22
CA TRP A 33 6.88 -0.94 7.73
C TRP A 33 6.22 -2.30 8.02
N SER A 34 5.62 -2.46 9.20
CA SER A 34 4.87 -3.67 9.52
C SER A 34 3.66 -3.84 8.61
N GLY A 35 2.85 -2.80 8.42
CA GLY A 35 1.67 -2.84 7.57
C GLY A 35 2.02 -3.07 6.10
N TRP A 36 3.06 -2.40 5.60
CA TRP A 36 3.55 -2.60 4.23
C TRP A 36 4.04 -4.04 4.02
N LEU A 37 4.81 -4.61 4.96
CA LEU A 37 5.30 -5.99 4.85
C LEU A 37 4.16 -7.01 4.85
N ILE A 38 3.17 -6.85 5.74
CA ILE A 38 1.98 -7.72 5.78
C ILE A 38 1.24 -7.65 4.45
N LEU A 39 0.99 -6.44 3.93
CA LEU A 39 0.34 -6.25 2.64
C LEU A 39 1.15 -6.86 1.50
N ALA A 40 2.48 -6.70 1.48
CA ALA A 40 3.34 -7.27 0.45
C ALA A 40 3.27 -8.81 0.40
N LEU A 41 3.22 -9.46 1.57
CA LEU A 41 3.08 -10.92 1.65
C LEU A 41 1.69 -11.38 1.20
N LEU A 42 0.63 -10.68 1.60
CA LEU A 42 -0.74 -11.01 1.19
C LEU A 42 -0.99 -10.77 -0.30
N ASP A 43 -0.37 -9.73 -0.87
CA ASP A 43 -0.48 -9.35 -2.28
C ASP A 43 0.25 -10.34 -3.20
N PHE A 44 1.22 -11.09 -2.66
CA PHE A 44 2.01 -12.04 -3.45
C PHE A 44 1.15 -13.12 -4.11
N ILE A 45 0.19 -13.70 -3.39
CA ILE A 45 -0.67 -14.80 -3.89
C ILE A 45 -1.59 -14.35 -5.05
N PRO A 46 -2.45 -13.33 -4.89
CA PRO A 46 -3.29 -12.87 -6.00
C PRO A 46 -2.44 -12.22 -7.11
N GLY A 47 -1.30 -11.61 -6.78
CA GLY A 47 -0.37 -11.06 -7.77
C GLY A 47 0.27 -12.13 -8.65
N ILE A 48 0.78 -13.22 -8.07
CA ILE A 48 1.35 -14.33 -8.84
C ILE A 48 0.29 -15.04 -9.69
N TYR A 49 -0.93 -15.16 -9.15
CA TYR A 49 -2.06 -15.71 -9.89
C TYR A 49 -2.39 -14.88 -11.14
N LEU A 50 -2.49 -13.54 -11.00
CA LEU A 50 -2.71 -12.63 -12.13
C LEU A 50 -1.57 -12.70 -13.16
N LEU A 51 -0.32 -12.85 -12.70
CA LEU A 51 0.83 -13.00 -13.60
C LEU A 51 0.73 -14.29 -14.43
N ILE A 52 0.54 -15.43 -13.76
CA ILE A 52 0.53 -16.75 -14.40
C ILE A 52 -0.69 -16.97 -15.28
N MET A 53 -1.86 -16.48 -14.86
CA MET A 53 -3.12 -16.74 -15.58
C MET A 53 -3.50 -15.61 -16.54
N GLY A 54 -3.00 -14.40 -16.33
CA GLY A 54 -3.23 -13.24 -17.19
C GLY A 54 -2.11 -12.99 -18.19
N VAL A 55 -0.89 -12.73 -17.70
CA VAL A 55 0.22 -12.25 -18.54
C VAL A 55 0.89 -13.38 -19.31
N VAL A 56 1.21 -14.51 -18.66
CA VAL A 56 1.93 -15.63 -19.30
C VAL A 56 1.18 -16.20 -20.52
N PRO A 57 -0.13 -16.45 -20.49
CA PRO A 57 -0.86 -17.02 -21.64
C PRO A 57 -0.87 -16.07 -22.84
N LEU A 58 -1.00 -14.77 -22.59
CA LEU A 58 -1.02 -13.73 -23.62
C LEU A 58 0.36 -13.56 -24.27
N PHE A 59 1.42 -13.44 -23.48
CA PHE A 59 2.75 -13.05 -23.99
C PHE A 59 3.69 -14.22 -24.31
N LEU A 60 3.58 -15.36 -23.63
CA LEU A 60 4.54 -16.47 -23.77
C LEU A 60 3.96 -17.68 -24.50
N VAL A 61 2.66 -17.93 -24.35
CA VAL A 61 1.98 -19.08 -24.98
C VAL A 61 1.28 -18.67 -26.29
N GLY A 62 1.10 -17.36 -26.53
CA GLY A 62 0.48 -16.86 -27.75
C GLY A 62 -1.00 -17.18 -27.86
N LEU A 63 -1.69 -17.38 -26.73
CA LEU A 63 -3.13 -17.62 -26.67
C LEU A 63 -3.90 -16.32 -26.93
N HIS A 64 -3.84 -15.82 -28.16
CA HIS A 64 -4.64 -14.69 -28.67
C HIS A 64 -5.93 -15.16 -29.35
N GLN A 65 -6.28 -16.43 -29.21
CA GLN A 65 -7.43 -17.01 -29.92
C GLN A 65 -8.74 -16.54 -29.25
N PRO A 66 -9.68 -15.94 -30.00
CA PRO A 66 -11.00 -15.62 -29.50
C PRO A 66 -11.69 -16.87 -28.94
N GLY A 67 -12.18 -16.80 -27.70
CA GLY A 67 -12.82 -17.95 -27.02
C GLY A 67 -11.88 -18.90 -26.28
N ALA A 68 -10.57 -18.59 -26.17
CA ALA A 68 -9.62 -19.39 -25.40
C ALA A 68 -9.93 -19.44 -23.88
N PHE A 69 -10.68 -18.47 -23.36
CA PHE A 69 -11.04 -18.36 -21.95
C PHE A 69 -12.56 -18.43 -21.77
N ASP A 70 -12.99 -19.20 -20.78
CA ASP A 70 -14.38 -19.28 -20.37
C ASP A 70 -14.75 -18.15 -19.39
N ILE A 71 -16.03 -18.04 -19.05
CA ILE A 71 -16.52 -17.02 -18.11
C ILE A 71 -15.88 -17.15 -16.71
N SER A 72 -15.57 -18.37 -16.29
CA SER A 72 -14.94 -18.66 -14.99
C SER A 72 -13.58 -18.00 -14.86
N TRP A 73 -12.78 -18.03 -15.93
CA TRP A 73 -11.49 -17.34 -15.98
C TRP A 73 -11.64 -15.83 -15.74
N TYR A 74 -12.57 -15.16 -16.44
CA TYR A 74 -12.77 -13.72 -16.29
C TYR A 74 -13.22 -13.35 -14.88
N ILE A 75 -14.10 -14.14 -14.28
CA ILE A 75 -14.55 -13.96 -12.89
C ILE A 75 -13.37 -14.08 -11.93
N ALA A 76 -12.54 -15.11 -12.09
CA ALA A 76 -11.39 -15.33 -11.21
C ALA A 76 -10.34 -14.21 -11.35
N MET A 77 -10.08 -13.73 -12.56
CA MET A 77 -9.24 -12.55 -12.81
C MET A 77 -9.80 -11.30 -12.12
N ALA A 78 -11.11 -11.06 -12.24
CA ALA A 78 -11.75 -9.90 -11.63
C ALA A 78 -11.63 -9.93 -10.10
N ILE A 79 -11.86 -11.09 -9.47
CA ILE A 79 -11.72 -11.25 -8.02
C ILE A 79 -10.28 -10.96 -7.58
N ALA A 80 -9.30 -11.58 -8.24
CA ALA A 80 -7.88 -11.36 -7.90
C ALA A 80 -7.45 -9.90 -8.11
N GLY A 81 -7.95 -9.25 -9.17
CA GLY A 81 -7.74 -7.84 -9.46
C GLY A 81 -8.33 -6.92 -8.39
N VAL A 82 -9.56 -7.17 -7.93
CA VAL A 82 -10.20 -6.39 -6.87
C VAL A 82 -9.44 -6.52 -5.54
N ILE A 83 -8.97 -7.73 -5.20
CA ILE A 83 -8.17 -7.96 -3.99
C ILE A 83 -6.84 -7.19 -4.07
N ASN A 84 -6.10 -7.31 -5.18
CA ASN A 84 -4.86 -6.57 -5.41
C ASN A 84 -5.08 -5.05 -5.32
N LEU A 85 -6.16 -4.56 -5.96
CA LEU A 85 -6.51 -3.14 -5.93
C LEU A 85 -6.78 -2.67 -4.50
N TYR A 86 -7.51 -3.44 -3.70
CA TYR A 86 -7.75 -3.11 -2.31
C TYR A 86 -6.44 -3.07 -1.50
N PHE A 87 -5.55 -4.05 -1.64
CA PHE A 87 -4.24 -4.04 -0.97
C PHE A 87 -3.35 -2.88 -1.44
N PHE A 88 -3.41 -2.52 -2.72
CA PHE A 88 -2.76 -1.32 -3.24
C PHE A 88 -3.29 -0.06 -2.55
N LEU A 89 -4.60 0.08 -2.38
CA LEU A 89 -5.20 1.22 -1.68
C LEU A 89 -4.82 1.26 -0.19
N CYS A 90 -4.70 0.11 0.48
CA CYS A 90 -4.16 0.03 1.84
C CYS A 90 -2.70 0.53 1.90
N LYS A 91 -1.84 0.06 0.98
CA LYS A 91 -0.43 0.51 0.87
C LYS A 91 -0.35 2.01 0.62
N LEU A 92 -1.20 2.54 -0.26
CA LEU A 92 -1.27 3.96 -0.59
C LEU A 92 -1.70 4.79 0.63
N GLY A 93 -2.72 4.35 1.37
CA GLY A 93 -3.17 5.00 2.59
C GLY A 93 -2.06 5.11 3.65
N LEU A 94 -1.33 4.02 3.89
CA LEU A 94 -0.16 4.02 4.78
C LEU A 94 0.94 4.97 4.30
N MET A 95 1.26 4.95 3.00
CA MET A 95 2.29 5.81 2.41
C MET A 95 1.94 7.29 2.54
N ILE A 96 0.71 7.69 2.23
CA ILE A 96 0.25 9.07 2.36
C ILE A 96 0.34 9.54 3.82
N ARG A 97 -0.13 8.74 4.77
CA ARG A 97 -0.04 9.10 6.20
C ARG A 97 1.40 9.16 6.70
N ARG A 98 2.30 8.34 6.15
CA ARG A 98 3.72 8.39 6.46
C ARG A 98 4.42 9.63 5.88
N LEU A 99 4.01 10.07 4.69
CA LEU A 99 4.44 11.35 4.13
C LEU A 99 3.99 12.51 5.03
N HIS A 100 2.73 12.50 5.47
CA HIS A 100 2.22 13.50 6.41
C HIS A 100 3.03 13.51 7.71
N ASP A 101 3.42 12.33 8.22
CA ASP A 101 4.23 12.21 9.43
C ASP A 101 5.62 12.87 9.30
N SER A 102 6.21 12.88 8.10
CA SER A 102 7.47 13.59 7.80
C SER A 102 7.27 15.04 7.31
N GLY A 103 6.05 15.57 7.37
CA GLY A 103 5.73 16.95 6.97
C GLY A 103 5.56 17.18 5.47
N ARG A 104 5.43 16.11 4.68
CA ARG A 104 5.22 16.15 3.23
C ARG A 104 3.76 15.90 2.89
N ASN A 105 3.27 16.45 1.78
CA ASN A 105 1.92 16.16 1.29
C ASN A 105 1.87 14.80 0.58
N GLY A 106 0.66 14.28 0.34
CA GLY A 106 0.47 13.00 -0.37
C GLY A 106 0.92 12.97 -1.83
N VAL A 107 1.20 14.12 -2.46
CA VAL A 107 1.62 14.17 -3.89
C VAL A 107 2.97 13.48 -4.10
N TRP A 108 3.83 13.46 -3.07
CA TRP A 108 5.11 12.75 -3.13
C TRP A 108 4.95 11.23 -3.38
N ALA A 109 3.76 10.66 -3.12
CA ALA A 109 3.44 9.28 -3.46
C ALA A 109 3.58 8.98 -4.95
N TRP A 110 3.35 9.96 -5.84
CA TRP A 110 3.42 9.74 -7.28
C TRP A 110 4.84 9.46 -7.79
N LEU A 111 5.87 9.82 -7.03
CA LEU A 111 7.26 9.53 -7.40
C LEU A 111 7.56 8.02 -7.40
N THR A 112 6.73 7.19 -6.75
CA THR A 112 6.91 5.73 -6.78
C THR A 112 6.64 5.11 -8.15
N PHE A 113 5.98 5.83 -9.07
CA PHE A 113 5.76 5.38 -10.44
C PHE A 113 6.99 5.54 -11.35
N ILE A 114 8.06 6.20 -10.88
CA ILE A 114 9.31 6.31 -11.64
C ILE A 114 10.06 4.97 -11.51
N PRO A 115 10.33 4.24 -12.60
CA PRO A 115 11.05 2.97 -12.53
C PRO A 115 12.44 3.15 -11.90
N VAL A 116 12.85 2.19 -11.07
CA VAL A 116 14.14 2.15 -10.35
C VAL A 116 14.33 3.31 -9.36
N ALA A 117 14.39 4.56 -9.82
CA ALA A 117 14.58 5.74 -8.98
C ALA A 117 13.44 5.94 -7.97
N GLY A 118 12.20 5.64 -8.36
CA GLY A 118 11.03 5.75 -7.49
C GLY A 118 11.12 4.86 -6.26
N VAL A 119 11.75 3.68 -6.35
CA VAL A 119 11.96 2.76 -5.21
C VAL A 119 12.92 3.37 -4.20
N PHE A 120 14.03 3.94 -4.66
CA PHE A 120 15.01 4.59 -3.77
C PHE A 120 14.45 5.86 -3.14
N ILE A 121 13.73 6.67 -3.91
CA ILE A 121 13.03 7.86 -3.40
C ILE A 121 12.00 7.45 -2.34
N TRP A 122 11.19 6.43 -2.63
CA TRP A 122 10.22 5.90 -1.69
C TRP A 122 10.88 5.44 -0.39
N LEU A 123 11.91 4.60 -0.46
CA LEU A 123 12.67 4.15 0.72
C LEU A 123 13.17 5.33 1.55
N TYR A 124 13.81 6.30 0.89
CA TYR A 124 14.32 7.50 1.54
C TYR A 124 13.20 8.27 2.26
N LEU A 125 12.06 8.48 1.62
CA LEU A 125 10.92 9.21 2.18
C LEU A 125 10.28 8.47 3.36
N MET A 126 10.15 7.15 3.29
CA MET A 126 9.49 6.34 4.33
C MET A 126 10.35 6.17 5.59
N LEU A 127 11.66 6.40 5.49
CA LEU A 127 12.60 6.35 6.61
C LEU A 127 12.78 7.71 7.33
N GLN A 128 12.26 8.81 6.80
CA GLN A 128 12.45 10.15 7.38
C GLN A 128 11.90 10.29 8.80
N SER A 129 12.63 10.95 9.69
CA SER A 129 12.13 11.23 11.04
C SER A 129 10.81 12.03 11.01
N PRO A 130 9.93 11.83 12.00
CA PRO A 130 8.68 12.57 12.10
C PRO A 130 8.95 14.07 12.29
N THR A 131 8.08 14.93 11.76
CA THR A 131 8.11 16.36 12.05
C THR A 131 7.37 16.68 13.35
N PHE A 132 7.96 17.57 14.16
CA PHE A 132 7.36 18.09 15.39
C PHE A 132 6.79 19.50 15.22
N LYS A 133 6.98 20.11 14.04
CA LYS A 133 6.35 21.39 13.72
C LYS A 133 4.84 21.19 13.54
N PRO A 134 4.00 22.18 13.88
CA PRO A 134 2.58 22.12 13.60
C PRO A 134 2.37 22.00 12.08
N ILE A 135 1.65 20.97 11.67
CA ILE A 135 1.28 20.69 10.28
C ILE A 135 -0.20 20.41 10.20
N LYS A 136 -0.78 20.50 9.00
CA LYS A 136 -2.21 20.29 8.74
C LYS A 136 -2.75 18.93 9.24
N TRP A 137 -1.89 17.92 9.32
CA TRP A 137 -2.24 16.56 9.72
C TRP A 137 -1.59 16.24 11.06
N ASP A 138 -2.17 16.66 12.18
CA ASP A 138 -1.53 16.56 13.49
C ASP A 138 -1.82 15.24 14.24
N ARG A 139 -2.90 14.54 13.87
CA ARG A 139 -3.36 13.35 14.60
C ARG A 139 -2.72 12.05 14.10
N TYR A 140 -2.27 11.22 15.03
CA TYR A 140 -2.07 9.79 14.78
C TYR A 140 -3.40 9.05 14.90
N LEU A 141 -3.57 7.96 14.15
CA LEU A 141 -4.75 7.09 14.26
C LEU A 141 -4.72 6.25 15.53
N VAL A 142 -3.51 5.86 15.95
CA VAL A 142 -3.29 5.19 17.22
C VAL A 142 -3.35 6.21 18.35
N LYS A 143 -4.21 5.96 19.35
CA LYS A 143 -4.27 6.79 20.56
C LYS A 143 -3.08 6.42 21.46
N ASN A 144 -2.30 7.41 21.88
CA ASN A 144 -1.35 7.25 22.97
C ASN A 144 -2.12 6.81 24.22
N ARG A 145 -1.72 5.69 24.82
CA ARG A 145 -2.01 5.42 26.23
C ARG A 145 -1.00 6.17 27.08
#